data_AF-A0A6L8EW11-F1
#
_entry.id   AF-A0A6L8EW11-F1
#
_cell.length_a   1.000
_cell.length_b   1.000
_cell.length_c   1.000
_cell.angle_alpha   90.00
_cell.angle_beta   90.00
_cell.angle_gamma   90.00
#
_symmetry.space_group_name_H-M   'P 1'
#
loop_
_entity.id
_entity.type
_entity.pdbx_description
1 polymer ?
#
loop_
_entity_poly.entity_id
_entity_poly.type
_entity_poly.pdbx_seq_one_letter_code
_entity_poly.pdbx_strand_id
1 'polypeptide(L)'
;MLLRDPQGVTHFFRHYDKDFWDIYFSRDPTVYQTYRKTIILPVGSPPGIWGLAEMNVMDKAQNFLRADFTEIVRFEVNDAPIYAGSDVNQDGTVNIQDLVMVANAIGHPGATDAELNPDINADGVVDILDLVQVANDIGDGSAAAPAIHNLTTEQIQSWLTQVKQIDDGSPDFRRAINVLENLLRAVLPETTVLLPNYPNPFNPETWIPYQLANASDVQITIYDTKGIVVRTLALGHQAAGYYTDRNRAAYWDGRNGLGENVASGVYFYQLQAGEISPMRKMVILK
;
A
#
# COMPACT_ATOMS: atom_id res chain seq x y z
N MET A 1 -18.82 18.35 3.27
CA MET A 1 -19.31 19.69 2.89
C MET A 1 -20.69 19.55 2.29
N LEU A 2 -21.63 20.41 2.68
CA LEU A 2 -22.93 20.55 2.04
C LEU A 2 -22.96 21.86 1.28
N LEU A 3 -23.24 21.82 -0.02
CA LEU A 3 -23.49 23.02 -0.82
C LEU A 3 -24.96 23.14 -1.15
N ARG A 4 -25.49 24.35 -1.12
CA ARG A 4 -26.87 24.64 -1.55
C ARG A 4 -26.85 25.37 -2.88
N ASP A 5 -27.60 24.86 -3.84
CA ASP A 5 -27.71 25.45 -5.17
C ASP A 5 -28.75 26.60 -5.22
N PRO A 6 -28.77 27.39 -6.31
CA PRO A 6 -29.75 28.47 -6.52
C PRO A 6 -31.22 28.06 -6.43
N GLN A 7 -31.53 26.78 -6.63
CA GLN A 7 -32.88 26.23 -6.53
C GLN A 7 -33.22 25.73 -5.12
N GLY A 8 -32.25 25.79 -4.19
CA GLY A 8 -32.39 25.38 -2.80
C GLY A 8 -32.08 23.90 -2.55
N VAL A 9 -31.61 23.16 -3.55
CA VAL A 9 -31.22 21.75 -3.40
C VAL A 9 -29.85 21.69 -2.72
N THR A 10 -29.71 20.74 -1.79
CA THR A 10 -28.45 20.53 -1.07
C THR A 10 -27.70 19.35 -1.67
N HIS A 11 -26.43 19.58 -2.01
CA HIS A 11 -25.51 18.64 -2.62
C HIS A 11 -24.42 18.28 -1.59
N PHE A 12 -24.13 16.99 -1.45
CA PHE A 12 -23.15 16.49 -0.49
C PHE A 12 -21.83 16.19 -1.19
N PHE A 13 -20.75 16.75 -0.66
CA PHE A 13 -19.39 16.51 -1.13
C PHE A 13 -18.51 16.11 0.04
N ARG A 14 -17.74 15.04 -0.10
CA ARG A 14 -16.74 14.68 0.91
C ARG A 14 -15.40 15.35 0.55
N HIS A 15 -14.36 15.23 1.35
CA HIS A 15 -13.00 15.50 0.92
C HIS A 15 -12.15 14.77 1.93
N TYR A 16 -11.21 14.00 1.42
CA TYR A 16 -10.27 13.24 2.22
C TYR A 16 -8.92 13.89 2.05
N ASP A 17 -8.24 14.14 3.16
CA ASP A 17 -6.84 14.53 3.12
C ASP A 17 -6.01 13.44 2.41
N LYS A 18 -4.94 13.82 1.72
CA LYS A 18 -4.10 12.87 0.97
C LYS A 18 -3.48 11.75 1.81
N ASP A 19 -3.30 11.93 3.12
CA ASP A 19 -2.81 10.91 4.05
C ASP A 19 -3.98 10.20 4.78
N PHE A 20 -5.22 10.39 4.31
CA PHE A 20 -6.40 9.82 4.94
C PHE A 20 -6.29 8.29 5.05
N TRP A 21 -5.75 7.65 4.02
CA TRP A 21 -5.57 6.20 3.94
C TRP A 21 -4.29 5.68 4.59
N ASP A 22 -3.37 6.57 5.01
CA ASP A 22 -2.15 6.15 5.70
C ASP A 22 -2.45 5.65 7.11
N ILE A 23 -1.56 4.82 7.68
CA ILE A 23 -1.73 4.33 9.06
C ILE A 23 -1.46 5.47 10.07
N TYR A 24 -0.57 6.40 9.75
CA TYR A 24 -0.22 7.55 10.57
C TYR A 24 -0.19 8.82 9.73
N PHE A 25 -0.70 9.92 10.27
CA PHE A 25 -0.41 11.24 9.69
C PHE A 25 1.09 11.52 9.88
N SER A 26 1.81 11.72 8.79
CA SER A 26 3.26 11.99 8.81
C SER A 26 3.57 13.48 8.98
N ARG A 27 2.56 14.34 8.97
CA ARG A 27 2.67 15.80 8.97
C ARG A 27 2.53 16.42 10.36
N ASP A 28 3.19 17.56 10.55
CA ASP A 28 3.13 18.36 11.79
C ASP A 28 1.73 18.96 11.98
N PRO A 29 1.00 18.61 13.06
CA PRO A 29 -0.36 19.08 13.31
C PRO A 29 -0.44 20.57 13.68
N THR A 30 0.70 21.23 13.95
CA THR A 30 0.74 22.65 14.32
C THR A 30 0.84 23.59 13.12
N VAL A 31 1.06 23.04 11.92
CA VAL A 31 1.23 23.83 10.70
C VAL A 31 -0.13 24.02 10.02
N TYR A 32 -0.55 25.27 9.87
CA TYR A 32 -1.74 25.61 9.09
C TYR A 32 -1.57 25.18 7.63
N GLN A 33 -2.63 24.60 7.07
CA GLN A 33 -2.66 24.20 5.68
C GLN A 33 -3.88 24.81 4.99
N THR A 34 -3.69 25.21 3.73
CA THR A 34 -4.76 25.69 2.87
C THR A 34 -5.21 24.55 1.98
N TYR A 35 -6.49 24.22 2.03
CA TYR A 35 -7.12 23.26 1.13
C TYR A 35 -7.85 24.02 0.04
N ARG A 36 -7.55 23.71 -1.22
CA ARG A 36 -8.26 24.26 -2.38
C ARG A 36 -9.03 23.13 -3.03
N LYS A 37 -10.36 23.21 -2.97
CA LYS A 37 -11.22 22.20 -3.56
C LYS A 37 -11.90 22.72 -4.83
N THR A 38 -11.77 21.96 -5.91
CA THR A 38 -12.61 22.09 -7.11
C THR A 38 -13.85 21.22 -6.92
N ILE A 39 -15.03 21.67 -7.36
CA ILE A 39 -16.27 20.91 -7.22
C ILE A 39 -16.93 20.81 -8.59
N ILE A 40 -17.12 19.59 -9.05
CA ILE A 40 -17.86 19.31 -10.27
C ILE A 40 -19.33 19.21 -9.89
N LEU A 41 -20.17 19.95 -10.60
CA LEU A 41 -21.60 19.92 -10.37
C LEU A 41 -22.23 18.79 -11.19
N PRO A 42 -23.22 18.05 -10.65
CA PRO A 42 -23.98 17.06 -11.42
C PRO A 42 -24.55 17.66 -12.72
N VAL A 43 -24.65 16.84 -13.78
CA VAL A 43 -25.23 17.27 -15.06
C VAL A 43 -26.65 17.80 -14.84
N GLY A 44 -26.92 19.02 -15.31
CA GLY A 44 -28.21 19.71 -15.10
C GLY A 44 -28.27 20.62 -13.88
N SER A 45 -27.20 20.72 -13.10
CA SER A 45 -27.10 21.67 -12.00
C SER A 45 -27.29 23.12 -12.49
N PRO A 46 -28.11 23.93 -11.79
CA PRO A 46 -28.39 25.28 -12.24
C PRO A 46 -27.15 26.18 -12.14
N PRO A 47 -26.81 26.92 -13.21
CA PRO A 47 -25.75 27.92 -13.14
C PRO A 47 -26.19 29.02 -12.16
N GLY A 48 -25.26 29.51 -11.36
CA GLY A 48 -25.54 30.61 -10.45
C GLY A 48 -24.71 30.58 -9.18
N ILE A 49 -25.27 31.21 -8.16
CA ILE A 49 -24.58 31.44 -6.89
C ILE A 49 -24.93 30.30 -5.93
N TRP A 50 -23.91 29.63 -5.40
CA TRP A 50 -24.06 28.52 -4.48
C TRP A 50 -23.62 28.94 -3.08
N GLY A 51 -24.26 28.39 -2.05
CA GLY A 51 -23.90 28.64 -0.65
C GLY A 51 -23.18 27.44 -0.05
N LEU A 52 -22.13 27.67 0.73
CA LEU A 52 -21.65 26.66 1.66
C LEU A 52 -22.67 26.60 2.80
N ALA A 53 -23.34 25.47 2.98
CA ALA A 53 -24.32 25.30 4.05
C ALA A 53 -23.67 24.75 5.32
N GLU A 54 -22.77 23.78 5.16
CA GLU A 54 -22.16 23.06 6.28
C GLU A 54 -20.80 22.49 5.91
N MET A 55 -19.85 22.54 6.86
CA MET A 55 -18.59 21.81 6.80
C MET A 55 -18.44 20.94 8.04
N ASN A 56 -18.21 19.64 7.80
CA ASN A 56 -17.86 18.69 8.84
C ASN A 56 -16.42 18.27 8.61
N VAL A 57 -15.60 18.42 9.64
CA VAL A 57 -14.23 17.90 9.69
C VAL A 57 -14.26 16.70 10.64
N MET A 58 -13.70 15.58 10.18
CA MET A 58 -13.65 14.34 10.96
C MET A 58 -12.19 13.91 11.11
N ASP A 59 -11.78 13.56 12.32
CA ASP A 59 -10.46 12.97 12.56
C ASP A 59 -10.49 11.43 12.46
N LYS A 60 -9.32 10.78 12.52
CA LYS A 60 -9.20 9.31 12.44
C LYS A 60 -9.86 8.58 13.61
N ALA A 61 -10.07 9.25 14.74
CA ALA A 61 -10.77 8.71 15.90
C ALA A 61 -12.30 8.90 15.80
N GLN A 62 -12.80 9.35 14.64
CA GLN A 62 -14.22 9.63 14.40
C GLN A 62 -14.77 10.77 15.26
N ASN A 63 -13.92 11.70 15.71
CA ASN A 63 -14.39 12.94 16.30
C ASN A 63 -14.80 13.92 15.21
N PHE A 64 -15.91 14.62 15.42
CA PHE A 64 -16.47 15.55 14.45
C PHE A 64 -16.39 16.99 14.95
N LEU A 65 -15.96 17.88 14.06
CA LEU A 65 -16.13 19.31 14.19
C LEU A 65 -17.09 19.78 13.09
N ARG A 66 -18.25 20.33 13.50
CA ARG A 66 -19.25 20.90 12.60
C ARG A 66 -19.18 22.41 12.62
N ALA A 67 -19.22 23.02 11.45
CA ALA A 67 -19.38 24.45 11.26
C ALA A 67 -20.50 24.70 10.24
N ASP A 68 -21.43 25.59 10.62
CA ASP A 68 -22.51 26.05 9.75
C ASP A 68 -22.16 27.43 9.19
N PHE A 69 -22.54 27.69 7.94
CA PHE A 69 -22.16 28.91 7.22
C PHE A 69 -23.41 29.60 6.67
N THR A 70 -23.41 30.94 6.69
CA THR A 70 -24.42 31.80 6.05
C THR A 70 -23.84 32.57 4.86
N GLU A 71 -22.70 32.11 4.34
CA GLU A 71 -21.93 32.83 3.32
C GLU A 71 -22.23 32.31 1.91
N ILE A 72 -22.31 33.26 0.98
CA ILE A 72 -22.66 33.05 -0.42
C ILE A 72 -21.36 33.03 -1.23
N VAL A 73 -21.00 31.88 -1.83
CA VAL A 73 -19.76 31.70 -2.58
C VAL A 73 -20.05 31.76 -4.08
N ARG A 74 -19.40 32.67 -4.81
CA ARG A 74 -19.50 32.73 -6.27
C ARG A 74 -18.51 31.74 -6.88
N PHE A 75 -19.03 30.77 -7.64
CA PHE A 75 -18.21 29.88 -8.46
C PHE A 75 -18.09 30.43 -9.89
N GLU A 76 -16.90 30.32 -10.48
CA GLU A 76 -16.70 30.48 -11.92
C GLU A 76 -16.78 29.08 -12.55
N VAL A 77 -17.67 28.90 -13.53
CA VAL A 77 -17.80 27.64 -14.28
C VAL A 77 -16.66 27.60 -15.29
N ASN A 78 -15.81 26.58 -15.18
CA ASN A 78 -14.74 26.32 -16.14
C ASN A 78 -15.14 25.11 -16.98
N ASP A 79 -15.51 25.33 -18.24
CA ASP A 79 -16.00 24.29 -19.18
C ASP A 79 -14.86 23.43 -19.78
N ALA A 80 -13.67 23.44 -19.17
CA ALA A 80 -12.59 22.54 -19.56
C ALA A 80 -12.93 21.11 -19.09
N PRO A 81 -12.72 20.06 -19.90
CA PRO A 81 -12.85 18.68 -19.42
C PRO A 81 -11.80 18.44 -18.32
N ILE A 82 -12.24 18.23 -17.08
CA ILE A 82 -11.35 18.19 -15.90
C ILE A 82 -10.75 16.79 -15.67
N TYR A 83 -11.27 15.73 -16.31
CA TYR A 83 -10.79 14.35 -16.11
C TYR A 83 -10.63 13.65 -17.46
N ALA A 84 -9.40 13.54 -17.94
CA ALA A 84 -9.07 12.82 -19.16
C ALA A 84 -7.67 12.18 -19.13
N GLY A 85 -7.09 11.95 -17.95
CA GLY A 85 -5.73 11.44 -17.86
C GLY A 85 -5.53 10.48 -16.69
N SER A 86 -4.57 9.58 -16.87
CA SER A 86 -4.13 8.58 -15.88
C SER A 86 -3.27 9.14 -14.74
N ASP A 87 -3.20 10.47 -14.59
CA ASP A 87 -2.55 11.19 -13.49
C ASP A 87 -3.59 11.36 -12.38
N VAL A 88 -3.65 10.39 -11.48
CA VAL A 88 -4.68 10.25 -10.44
C VAL A 88 -4.45 11.28 -9.35
N ASN A 89 -3.20 11.57 -9.01
CA ASN A 89 -2.81 12.49 -7.94
C ASN A 89 -2.63 13.96 -8.39
N GLN A 90 -2.77 14.22 -9.69
CA GLN A 90 -2.63 15.51 -10.35
C GLN A 90 -1.26 16.16 -10.11
N ASP A 91 -0.19 15.37 -9.99
CA ASP A 91 1.17 15.85 -9.82
C ASP A 91 1.85 16.28 -11.14
N GLY A 92 1.17 16.06 -12.28
CA GLY A 92 1.63 16.37 -13.62
C GLY A 92 2.38 15.22 -14.30
N THR A 93 2.47 14.05 -13.68
CA THR A 93 3.13 12.86 -14.23
C THR A 93 2.29 11.59 -14.02
N VAL A 94 2.16 10.76 -15.05
CA VAL A 94 1.57 9.42 -14.91
C VAL A 94 2.67 8.44 -14.54
N ASN A 95 2.63 7.91 -13.31
CA ASN A 95 3.64 7.02 -12.77
C ASN A 95 3.03 5.90 -11.88
N ILE A 96 3.89 5.13 -11.21
CA ILE A 96 3.43 4.00 -10.37
C ILE A 96 2.56 4.44 -9.20
N GLN A 97 2.70 5.68 -8.71
CA GLN A 97 1.86 6.20 -7.63
C GLN A 97 0.40 6.29 -8.06
N ASP A 98 0.12 6.68 -9.31
CA ASP A 98 -1.23 6.71 -9.86
C ASP A 98 -1.84 5.31 -9.92
N LEU A 99 -1.05 4.32 -10.38
CA LEU A 99 -1.48 2.93 -10.43
C LEU A 99 -1.81 2.39 -9.04
N VAL A 100 -0.98 2.73 -8.03
CA VAL A 100 -1.20 2.35 -6.63
C VAL A 100 -2.48 3.00 -6.08
N MET A 101 -2.74 4.26 -6.45
CA MET A 101 -3.94 4.97 -6.00
C MET A 101 -5.22 4.37 -6.57
N VAL A 102 -5.25 4.02 -7.87
CA VAL A 102 -6.37 3.29 -8.46
C VAL A 102 -6.55 1.94 -7.77
N ALA A 103 -5.46 1.21 -7.60
CA ALA A 103 -5.52 -0.14 -7.06
C ALA A 103 -6.00 -0.19 -5.59
N ASN A 104 -5.68 0.83 -4.79
CA ASN A 104 -6.20 1.00 -3.43
C ASN A 104 -7.67 1.45 -3.39
N ALA A 105 -8.16 2.06 -4.47
CA ALA A 105 -9.53 2.54 -4.58
C ALA A 105 -10.51 1.49 -5.17
N ILE A 106 -10.02 0.35 -5.69
CA ILE A 106 -10.86 -0.73 -6.22
C ILE A 106 -11.98 -1.11 -5.23
N GLY A 107 -13.20 -1.25 -5.76
CA GLY A 107 -14.39 -1.62 -4.98
C GLY A 107 -15.02 -0.47 -4.19
N HIS A 108 -14.47 0.74 -4.30
CA HIS A 108 -15.12 1.96 -3.85
C HIS A 108 -15.87 2.62 -5.03
N PRO A 109 -16.94 3.39 -4.76
CA PRO A 109 -17.61 4.17 -5.81
C PRO A 109 -16.61 5.11 -6.50
N GLY A 110 -16.72 5.27 -7.82
CA GLY A 110 -15.94 6.23 -8.61
C GLY A 110 -15.91 7.57 -7.90
N ALA A 111 -14.70 8.08 -7.62
CA ALA A 111 -14.54 9.15 -6.65
C ALA A 111 -15.37 10.38 -7.01
N THR A 112 -16.21 10.80 -6.07
CA THR A 112 -16.99 12.05 -6.17
C THR A 112 -16.16 13.28 -5.79
N ASP A 113 -14.83 13.14 -5.65
CA ASP A 113 -13.93 14.17 -5.11
C ASP A 113 -12.86 14.58 -6.11
N ALA A 114 -12.80 15.88 -6.38
CA ALA A 114 -12.07 16.45 -7.51
C ALA A 114 -10.53 16.39 -7.44
N GLU A 115 -9.95 15.84 -6.37
CA GLU A 115 -8.50 15.82 -6.12
C GLU A 115 -7.84 14.47 -6.40
N LEU A 116 -8.60 13.38 -6.37
CA LEU A 116 -8.14 12.06 -6.80
C LEU A 116 -9.20 11.48 -7.75
N ASN A 117 -8.80 11.12 -8.97
CA ASN A 117 -9.71 10.45 -9.90
C ASN A 117 -9.27 9.01 -10.17
N PRO A 118 -9.56 8.06 -9.26
CA PRO A 118 -9.24 6.66 -9.46
C PRO A 118 -10.17 5.96 -10.47
N ASP A 119 -11.32 6.57 -10.82
CA ASP A 119 -12.21 6.12 -11.89
C ASP A 119 -11.78 6.82 -13.20
N ILE A 120 -10.88 6.17 -13.91
CA ILE A 120 -10.17 6.72 -15.07
C ILE A 120 -11.02 6.60 -16.33
N ASN A 121 -11.80 5.53 -16.42
CA ASN A 121 -12.69 5.32 -17.56
C ASN A 121 -14.04 6.08 -17.41
N ALA A 122 -14.27 6.68 -16.24
CA ALA A 122 -15.43 7.49 -15.87
C ALA A 122 -16.76 6.71 -15.97
N ASP A 123 -16.75 5.41 -15.67
CA ASP A 123 -17.94 4.56 -15.69
C ASP A 123 -18.73 4.57 -14.36
N GLY A 124 -18.21 5.25 -13.35
CA GLY A 124 -18.81 5.41 -12.03
C GLY A 124 -18.37 4.34 -11.01
N VAL A 125 -17.50 3.42 -11.40
CA VAL A 125 -16.98 2.34 -10.57
C VAL A 125 -15.46 2.35 -10.64
N VAL A 126 -14.78 2.28 -9.48
CA VAL A 126 -13.34 2.01 -9.50
C VAL A 126 -13.13 0.51 -9.55
N ASP A 127 -12.65 0.02 -10.69
CA ASP A 127 -12.32 -1.37 -10.88
C ASP A 127 -10.97 -1.57 -11.59
N ILE A 128 -10.77 -2.77 -12.09
CA ILE A 128 -9.53 -3.19 -12.70
C ILE A 128 -9.32 -2.57 -14.10
N LEU A 129 -10.39 -2.11 -14.76
CA LEU A 129 -10.32 -1.41 -16.04
C LEU A 129 -9.64 -0.05 -15.87
N ASP A 130 -9.86 0.62 -14.75
CA ASP A 130 -9.14 1.84 -14.39
C ASP A 130 -7.64 1.59 -14.20
N LEU A 131 -7.32 0.46 -13.53
CA LEU A 131 -5.93 0.08 -13.27
C LEU A 131 -5.19 -0.23 -14.58
N VAL A 132 -5.87 -0.91 -15.50
CA VAL A 132 -5.36 -1.18 -16.86
C VAL A 132 -5.12 0.12 -17.62
N GLN A 133 -6.01 1.10 -17.50
CA GLN A 133 -5.87 2.39 -18.17
C GLN A 133 -4.66 3.17 -17.65
N VAL A 134 -4.46 3.23 -16.33
CA VAL A 134 -3.24 3.85 -15.77
C VAL A 134 -1.99 3.09 -16.17
N ALA A 135 -2.02 1.76 -16.14
CA ALA A 135 -0.87 0.95 -16.54
C ALA A 135 -0.42 1.22 -17.99
N ASN A 136 -1.37 1.48 -18.89
CA ASN A 136 -1.10 1.75 -20.30
C ASN A 136 -0.53 3.16 -20.55
N ASP A 137 -0.87 4.11 -19.69
CA ASP A 137 -0.45 5.51 -19.82
C ASP A 137 0.88 5.81 -19.10
N ILE A 138 1.40 4.87 -18.30
CA ILE A 138 2.78 4.93 -17.79
C ILE A 138 3.74 4.77 -18.98
N GLY A 139 4.38 5.88 -19.38
CA GLY A 139 5.33 5.86 -20.49
C GLY A 139 6.57 5.00 -20.23
N ASP A 140 7.14 4.41 -21.28
CA ASP A 140 8.37 3.56 -21.29
C ASP A 140 9.66 4.27 -20.77
N GLY A 141 9.55 5.47 -20.19
CA GLY A 141 10.66 6.31 -19.75
C GLY A 141 10.70 6.52 -18.24
N SER A 142 11.46 5.66 -17.55
CA SER A 142 11.94 5.84 -16.18
C SER A 142 12.34 7.30 -15.85
N ALA A 143 11.78 7.85 -14.79
CA ALA A 143 12.44 8.90 -14.01
C ALA A 143 12.25 8.62 -12.52
N ALA A 144 13.13 7.75 -12.02
CA ALA A 144 13.15 7.12 -10.70
C ALA A 144 11.97 6.17 -10.49
N ALA A 145 12.22 4.89 -10.24
CA ALA A 145 11.22 4.05 -9.60
C ALA A 145 10.86 4.75 -8.30
N PRO A 146 9.65 5.36 -8.17
CA PRO A 146 9.23 5.91 -6.91
C PRO A 146 9.32 4.77 -5.92
N ALA A 147 9.90 5.03 -4.76
CA ALA A 147 10.05 4.00 -3.76
C ALA A 147 8.69 3.32 -3.57
N ILE A 148 8.68 2.02 -3.82
CA ILE A 148 7.50 1.16 -3.70
C ILE A 148 7.21 1.02 -2.20
N HIS A 149 6.84 2.13 -1.58
CA HIS A 149 6.48 2.18 -0.18
C HIS A 149 5.05 1.65 -0.09
N ASN A 150 4.88 0.60 0.71
CA ASN A 150 3.59 0.01 1.09
C ASN A 150 2.89 -0.93 0.08
N LEU A 151 3.50 -1.28 -1.06
CA LEU A 151 3.00 -2.41 -1.86
C LEU A 151 3.54 -3.73 -1.30
N THR A 152 2.64 -4.68 -1.03
CA THR A 152 3.03 -6.04 -0.68
C THR A 152 2.97 -6.97 -1.89
N THR A 153 3.80 -8.03 -1.88
CA THR A 153 3.75 -9.09 -2.89
C THR A 153 2.34 -9.66 -3.03
N GLU A 154 1.64 -9.83 -1.91
CA GLU A 154 0.30 -10.40 -1.85
C GLU A 154 -0.73 -9.50 -2.58
N GLN A 155 -0.61 -8.17 -2.46
CA GLN A 155 -1.46 -7.22 -3.19
C GLN A 155 -1.24 -7.33 -4.71
N ILE A 156 0.01 -7.34 -5.16
CA ILE A 156 0.33 -7.42 -6.60
C ILE A 156 -0.09 -8.77 -7.18
N GLN A 157 0.09 -9.87 -6.43
CA GLN A 157 -0.38 -11.20 -6.83
C GLN A 157 -1.91 -11.26 -6.93
N SER A 158 -2.62 -10.58 -6.01
CA SER A 158 -4.08 -10.46 -6.07
C SER A 158 -4.52 -9.73 -7.34
N TRP A 159 -3.89 -8.59 -7.67
CA TRP A 159 -4.18 -7.86 -8.90
C TRP A 159 -3.90 -8.70 -10.15
N LEU A 160 -2.74 -9.36 -10.22
CA LEU A 160 -2.40 -10.26 -11.32
C LEU A 160 -3.42 -11.40 -11.48
N THR A 161 -3.91 -11.95 -10.37
CA THR A 161 -4.93 -13.00 -10.40
C THR A 161 -6.24 -12.46 -10.98
N GLN A 162 -6.68 -11.28 -10.53
CA GLN A 162 -7.91 -10.65 -11.00
C GLN A 162 -7.82 -10.28 -12.50
N VAL A 163 -6.73 -9.64 -12.93
CA VAL A 163 -6.52 -9.27 -14.35
C VAL A 163 -6.48 -10.51 -15.25
N LYS A 164 -5.83 -11.60 -14.82
CA LYS A 164 -5.78 -12.84 -15.61
C LYS A 164 -7.14 -13.54 -15.73
N GLN A 165 -8.06 -13.35 -14.79
CA GLN A 165 -9.38 -13.98 -14.84
C GLN A 165 -10.34 -13.30 -15.84
N ILE A 166 -10.11 -12.02 -16.10
CA ILE A 166 -10.92 -11.20 -16.99
C ILE A 166 -10.22 -10.88 -18.32
N ASP A 167 -9.04 -11.46 -18.54
CA ASP A 167 -8.24 -11.25 -19.75
C ASP A 167 -9.08 -11.56 -21.00
N ASP A 168 -9.40 -10.52 -21.76
CA ASP A 168 -10.17 -10.60 -23.00
C ASP A 168 -9.29 -10.97 -24.21
N GLY A 169 -7.98 -11.14 -23.98
CA GLY A 169 -6.99 -11.50 -24.98
C GLY A 169 -6.50 -10.32 -25.82
N SER A 170 -6.97 -9.10 -25.56
CA SER A 170 -6.57 -7.89 -26.29
C SER A 170 -5.10 -7.51 -26.04
N PRO A 171 -4.44 -6.82 -26.99
CA PRO A 171 -3.08 -6.33 -26.81
C PRO A 171 -2.91 -5.43 -25.57
N ASP A 172 -3.94 -4.65 -25.24
CA ASP A 172 -3.92 -3.69 -24.13
C ASP A 172 -3.96 -4.41 -22.77
N PHE A 173 -4.83 -5.42 -22.62
CA PHE A 173 -4.85 -6.26 -21.41
C PHE A 173 -3.53 -6.99 -21.19
N ARG A 174 -2.94 -7.54 -22.26
CA ARG A 174 -1.63 -8.21 -22.18
C ARG A 174 -0.53 -7.24 -21.76
N ARG A 175 -0.61 -5.97 -22.16
CA ARG A 175 0.36 -4.94 -21.77
C ARG A 175 0.26 -4.63 -20.27
N ALA A 176 -0.95 -4.47 -19.75
CA ALA A 176 -1.19 -4.27 -18.32
C ALA A 176 -0.71 -5.47 -17.46
N ILE A 177 -0.95 -6.71 -17.91
CA ILE A 177 -0.40 -7.90 -17.25
C ILE A 177 1.13 -7.84 -17.19
N ASN A 178 1.80 -7.48 -18.29
CA ASN A 178 3.26 -7.36 -18.32
C ASN A 178 3.79 -6.29 -17.35
N VAL A 179 3.11 -5.14 -17.22
CA VAL A 179 3.47 -4.10 -16.24
C VAL A 179 3.37 -4.64 -14.82
N LEU A 180 2.26 -5.29 -14.47
CA LEU A 180 2.07 -5.90 -13.16
C LEU A 180 3.07 -7.02 -12.86
N GLU A 181 3.40 -7.85 -13.85
CA GLU A 181 4.43 -8.89 -13.71
C GLU A 181 5.83 -8.30 -13.52
N ASN A 182 6.16 -7.21 -14.22
CA ASN A 182 7.42 -6.50 -14.04
C ASN A 182 7.51 -5.84 -12.66
N LEU A 183 6.41 -5.28 -12.15
CA LEU A 183 6.34 -4.74 -10.78
C LEU A 183 6.54 -5.84 -9.75
N LEU A 184 5.88 -7.00 -9.93
CA LEU A 184 6.07 -8.15 -9.06
C LEU A 184 7.54 -8.60 -9.01
N ARG A 185 8.22 -8.65 -10.17
CA ARG A 185 9.65 -8.98 -10.24
C ARG A 185 10.51 -7.95 -9.53
N ALA A 186 10.17 -6.66 -9.60
CA ALA A 186 10.91 -5.59 -8.95
C ALA A 186 10.81 -5.62 -7.41
N VAL A 187 9.73 -6.18 -6.86
CA VAL A 187 9.50 -6.26 -5.40
C VAL A 187 9.78 -7.63 -4.78
N LEU A 188 10.12 -8.63 -5.58
CA LEU A 188 10.46 -9.97 -5.10
C LEU A 188 11.98 -10.13 -4.96
N PRO A 189 12.47 -10.85 -3.94
CA PRO A 189 13.88 -11.22 -3.88
C PRO A 189 14.25 -12.13 -5.05
N GLU A 190 15.36 -11.84 -5.73
CA GLU A 190 15.87 -12.73 -6.79
C GLU A 190 16.40 -14.06 -6.22
N THR A 191 16.83 -14.07 -4.96
CA THR A 191 17.43 -15.23 -4.31
C THR A 191 16.92 -15.42 -2.89
N THR A 192 16.76 -16.69 -2.50
CA THR A 192 16.48 -17.05 -1.11
C THR A 192 17.75 -16.90 -0.26
N VAL A 193 17.70 -16.06 0.78
CA VAL A 193 18.87 -15.71 1.60
C VAL A 193 18.50 -15.68 3.08
N LEU A 194 19.36 -16.27 3.92
CA LEU A 194 19.32 -16.08 5.36
C LEU A 194 20.20 -14.89 5.76
N LEU A 195 19.61 -13.92 6.45
CA LEU A 195 20.26 -12.66 6.82
C LEU A 195 20.78 -12.70 8.27
N PRO A 196 21.66 -11.77 8.68
CA PRO A 196 22.12 -11.72 10.06
C PRO A 196 20.96 -11.41 11.01
N ASN A 197 20.87 -12.18 12.09
CA ASN A 197 19.95 -11.90 13.17
C ASN A 197 20.25 -10.55 13.83
N TYR A 198 19.21 -9.87 14.32
CA TYR A 198 19.34 -8.60 15.03
C TYR A 198 18.43 -8.58 16.26
N PRO A 199 18.91 -8.08 17.42
CA PRO A 199 20.31 -7.71 17.68
C PRO A 199 21.24 -8.94 17.65
N ASN A 200 22.54 -8.72 17.46
CA ASN A 200 23.59 -9.74 17.62
C ASN A 200 24.90 -9.05 18.08
N PRO A 201 25.39 -9.29 19.31
CA PRO A 201 24.82 -10.20 20.31
C PRO A 201 23.44 -9.76 20.83
N PHE A 202 22.65 -10.69 21.37
CA PHE A 202 21.30 -10.42 21.88
C PHE A 202 21.08 -10.88 23.32
N ASN A 203 20.05 -10.33 23.98
CA ASN A 203 19.63 -10.65 25.35
C ASN A 203 18.13 -10.34 25.58
N PRO A 204 17.26 -11.33 25.88
CA PRO A 204 17.35 -12.74 25.53
C PRO A 204 16.77 -13.03 24.13
N GLU A 205 16.26 -12.03 23.41
CA GLU A 205 15.52 -12.22 22.16
C GLU A 205 16.19 -11.63 20.92
N THR A 206 15.91 -12.23 19.76
CA THR A 206 16.44 -11.79 18.46
C THR A 206 15.45 -12.10 17.34
N TRP A 207 15.53 -11.31 16.27
CA TRP A 207 14.84 -11.55 15.02
C TRP A 207 15.83 -12.13 14.01
N ILE A 208 15.40 -13.13 13.27
CA ILE A 208 16.17 -13.83 12.24
C ILE A 208 15.53 -13.50 10.89
N PRO A 209 15.99 -12.43 10.22
CA PRO A 209 15.45 -12.03 8.94
C PRO A 209 15.87 -13.00 7.82
N TYR A 210 15.01 -13.13 6.82
CA TYR A 210 15.29 -13.92 5.62
C TYR A 210 14.55 -13.35 4.41
N GLN A 211 14.91 -13.86 3.23
CA GLN A 211 14.29 -13.54 1.95
C GLN A 211 13.96 -14.83 1.24
N LEU A 212 12.81 -14.88 0.57
CA LEU A 212 12.37 -16.03 -0.22
C LEU A 212 12.16 -15.61 -1.68
N ALA A 213 12.91 -16.23 -2.60
CA ALA A 213 12.68 -16.04 -4.03
C ALA A 213 11.43 -16.77 -4.53
N ASN A 214 11.09 -17.88 -3.89
CA ASN A 214 9.93 -18.71 -4.22
C ASN A 214 9.16 -19.06 -2.94
N ALA A 215 7.85 -19.23 -3.05
CA ALA A 215 7.04 -19.73 -1.95
C ALA A 215 7.53 -21.12 -1.51
N SER A 216 7.64 -21.34 -0.20
CA SER A 216 8.20 -22.58 0.35
C SER A 216 7.75 -22.82 1.79
N ASP A 217 7.85 -24.08 2.24
CA ASP A 217 7.73 -24.40 3.66
C ASP A 217 9.02 -23.99 4.38
N VAL A 218 8.89 -23.11 5.37
CA VAL A 218 10.01 -22.50 6.07
C VAL A 218 10.15 -23.06 7.48
N GLN A 219 11.38 -23.47 7.80
CA GLN A 219 11.78 -23.86 9.13
C GLN A 219 13.12 -23.21 9.47
N ILE A 220 13.27 -22.74 10.72
CA ILE A 220 14.57 -22.35 11.26
C ILE A 220 14.96 -23.29 12.37
N THR A 221 16.09 -23.97 12.21
CA THR A 221 16.63 -24.88 13.24
C THR A 221 17.86 -24.25 13.88
N ILE A 222 17.86 -24.21 15.20
CA ILE A 222 18.91 -23.62 16.02
C ILE A 222 19.72 -24.75 16.65
N TYR A 223 21.04 -24.65 16.56
CA TYR A 223 22.00 -25.63 17.03
C TYR A 223 23.00 -25.01 18.01
N ASP A 224 23.51 -25.83 18.94
CA ASP A 224 24.65 -25.48 19.76
C ASP A 224 25.98 -25.68 18.99
N THR A 225 27.11 -25.44 19.66
CA THR A 225 28.45 -25.62 19.08
C THR A 225 28.83 -27.07 18.76
N LYS A 226 28.07 -28.05 19.28
CA LYS A 226 28.25 -29.47 19.00
C LYS A 226 27.33 -29.96 17.86
N GLY A 227 26.53 -29.06 17.27
CA GLY A 227 25.55 -29.40 16.25
C GLY A 227 24.29 -30.06 16.80
N ILE A 228 24.04 -30.00 18.11
CA ILE A 228 22.82 -30.52 18.74
C ILE A 228 21.71 -29.50 18.56
N VAL A 229 20.52 -29.97 18.14
CA VAL A 229 19.33 -29.13 18.00
C VAL A 229 18.91 -28.59 19.36
N VAL A 230 18.86 -27.27 19.47
CA VAL A 230 18.41 -26.52 20.64
C VAL A 230 16.92 -26.19 20.52
N ARG A 231 16.49 -25.71 19.35
CA ARG A 231 15.10 -25.35 19.07
C ARG A 231 14.83 -25.37 17.56
N THR A 232 13.59 -25.67 17.20
CA THR A 232 13.09 -25.55 15.83
C THR A 232 11.93 -24.55 15.82
N LEU A 233 11.95 -23.61 14.88
CA LEU A 233 10.91 -22.63 14.61
C LEU A 233 10.23 -23.03 13.30
N ALA A 234 9.07 -23.68 13.40
CA ALA A 234 8.28 -24.06 12.23
C ALA A 234 7.39 -22.87 11.82
N LEU A 235 7.79 -22.16 10.76
CA LEU A 235 7.06 -20.98 10.25
C LEU A 235 5.97 -21.36 9.24
N GLY A 236 5.97 -22.62 8.79
CA GLY A 236 4.98 -23.15 7.85
C GLY A 236 5.19 -22.65 6.43
N HIS A 237 4.14 -22.73 5.62
CA HIS A 237 4.18 -22.27 4.24
C HIS A 237 4.24 -20.74 4.16
N GLN A 238 5.24 -20.22 3.47
CA GLN A 238 5.49 -18.79 3.32
C GLN A 238 5.56 -18.44 1.83
N ALA A 239 4.94 -17.32 1.44
CA ALA A 239 4.99 -16.80 0.08
C ALA A 239 6.40 -16.24 -0.25
N ALA A 240 6.70 -16.04 -1.53
CA ALA A 240 7.91 -15.33 -1.92
C ALA A 240 7.88 -13.87 -1.41
N GLY A 241 8.99 -13.37 -0.90
CA GLY A 241 9.04 -12.02 -0.34
C GLY A 241 10.17 -11.76 0.66
N TYR A 242 10.18 -10.53 1.16
CA TYR A 242 11.10 -10.06 2.20
C TYR A 242 10.50 -10.26 3.59
N TYR A 243 11.24 -10.97 4.46
CA TYR A 243 10.90 -11.21 5.86
C TYR A 243 11.94 -10.53 6.76
N THR A 244 12.08 -9.22 6.57
CA THR A 244 13.21 -8.44 7.13
C THR A 244 12.83 -7.53 8.29
N ASP A 245 11.56 -7.18 8.44
CA ASP A 245 11.05 -6.41 9.55
C ASP A 245 10.64 -7.32 10.73
N ARG A 246 10.43 -6.74 11.92
CA ARG A 246 10.12 -7.50 13.14
C ARG A 246 8.78 -8.24 13.10
N ASN A 247 7.84 -7.82 12.25
CA ASN A 247 6.52 -8.44 12.16
C ASN A 247 6.56 -9.69 11.28
N ARG A 248 7.51 -9.76 10.33
CA ARG A 248 7.66 -10.89 9.40
C ARG A 248 8.85 -11.80 9.71
N ALA A 249 9.93 -11.27 10.26
CA ALA A 249 11.12 -12.05 10.58
C ALA A 249 10.83 -13.14 11.62
N ALA A 250 11.58 -14.24 11.58
CA ALA A 250 11.43 -15.29 12.56
C ALA A 250 11.91 -14.81 13.93
N TYR A 251 11.21 -15.19 14.99
CA TYR A 251 11.51 -14.76 16.35
C TYR A 251 12.08 -15.89 17.21
N TRP A 252 13.15 -15.60 17.93
CA TRP A 252 13.67 -16.49 18.97
C TRP A 252 13.84 -15.75 20.30
N ASP A 253 13.30 -16.36 21.36
CA ASP A 253 13.25 -15.86 22.75
C ASP A 253 14.44 -16.33 23.61
N GLY A 254 15.44 -16.98 23.01
CA GLY A 254 16.59 -17.53 23.74
C GLY A 254 16.26 -18.79 24.57
N ARG A 255 15.17 -19.50 24.27
CA ARG A 255 14.81 -20.77 24.95
C ARG A 255 15.00 -21.99 24.07
N ASN A 256 15.28 -23.14 24.69
CA ASN A 256 15.36 -24.44 24.04
C ASN A 256 13.96 -25.03 23.77
N GLY A 257 13.90 -26.23 23.19
CA GLY A 257 12.65 -26.95 22.92
C GLY A 257 11.81 -27.34 24.15
N LEU A 258 12.39 -27.29 25.36
CA LEU A 258 11.69 -27.50 26.63
C LEU A 258 11.20 -26.19 27.26
N GLY A 259 11.46 -25.04 26.63
CA GLY A 259 11.11 -23.71 27.15
C GLY A 259 12.11 -23.15 28.16
N GLU A 260 13.26 -23.78 28.36
CA GLU A 260 14.29 -23.34 29.30
C GLU A 260 15.26 -22.35 28.62
N ASN A 261 15.73 -21.35 29.37
CA ASN A 261 16.70 -20.39 28.85
C ASN A 261 18.03 -21.07 28.52
N VAL A 262 18.56 -20.81 27.31
CA VAL A 262 19.88 -21.32 26.92
C VAL A 262 21.02 -20.55 27.59
N ALA A 263 22.23 -21.11 27.63
CA ALA A 263 23.40 -20.44 28.21
C ALA A 263 23.96 -19.36 27.28
N SER A 264 24.66 -18.36 27.83
CA SER A 264 25.47 -17.41 27.04
C SER A 264 26.47 -18.17 26.17
N GLY A 265 26.62 -17.78 24.91
CA GLY A 265 27.51 -18.48 23.99
C GLY A 265 27.18 -18.30 22.52
N VAL A 266 27.88 -19.06 21.70
CA VAL A 266 27.68 -19.11 20.25
C VAL A 266 26.68 -20.20 19.90
N TYR A 267 25.73 -19.85 19.04
CA TYR A 267 24.75 -20.76 18.46
C TYR A 267 24.77 -20.62 16.94
N PHE A 268 24.32 -21.65 16.25
CA PHE A 268 24.13 -21.64 14.81
C PHE A 268 22.65 -21.76 14.49
N TYR A 269 22.20 -21.11 13.42
CA TYR A 269 20.84 -21.24 12.93
C TYR A 269 20.86 -21.50 11.44
N GLN A 270 19.99 -22.40 11.01
CA GLN A 270 19.83 -22.80 9.63
C GLN A 270 18.41 -22.50 9.18
N LEU A 271 18.28 -21.86 8.03
CA LEU A 271 17.00 -21.72 7.33
C LEU A 271 16.85 -22.92 6.41
N GLN A 272 15.74 -23.64 6.49
CA GLN A 272 15.32 -24.62 5.50
C GLN A 272 14.16 -24.01 4.70
N ALA A 273 14.35 -23.84 3.39
CA ALA A 273 13.34 -23.32 2.47
C ALA A 273 13.49 -24.02 1.11
N GLY A 274 12.64 -25.02 0.84
CA GLY A 274 12.79 -25.89 -0.33
C GLY A 274 14.12 -26.66 -0.30
N GLU A 275 14.93 -26.56 -1.35
CA GLU A 275 16.27 -27.18 -1.44
C GLU A 275 17.38 -26.34 -0.79
N ILE A 276 17.08 -25.10 -0.40
CA ILE A 276 18.06 -24.12 0.09
C ILE A 276 18.16 -24.22 1.62
N SER A 277 19.38 -24.38 2.12
CA SER A 277 19.65 -24.62 3.55
C SER A 277 20.79 -23.79 4.19
N PRO A 278 20.85 -22.46 4.00
CA PRO A 278 21.94 -21.62 4.49
C PRO A 278 22.00 -21.57 6.01
N MET A 279 23.21 -21.50 6.55
CA MET A 279 23.48 -21.45 7.99
C MET A 279 24.27 -20.20 8.36
N ARG A 280 23.97 -19.65 9.54
CA ARG A 280 24.67 -18.52 10.15
C ARG A 280 24.92 -18.75 11.63
N LYS A 281 25.79 -17.91 12.21
CA LYS A 281 26.09 -17.89 13.65
C LYS A 281 25.42 -16.70 14.35
N MET A 282 25.06 -16.88 15.61
CA MET A 282 24.57 -15.83 16.52
C MET A 282 25.21 -15.97 17.89
N VAL A 283 25.22 -14.87 18.65
CA VAL A 283 25.77 -14.83 20.00
C VAL A 283 24.71 -14.34 20.97
N ILE A 284 24.43 -15.12 22.00
CA ILE A 284 23.59 -14.71 23.13
C ILE A 284 24.48 -14.29 24.30
N LEU A 285 24.20 -13.12 24.86
CA LEU A 285 24.81 -12.61 26.07
C LEU A 285 23.70 -12.46 27.12
N LYS A 286 23.88 -13.07 28.29
CA LYS A 286 23.06 -12.78 29.46
C LYS A 286 23.69 -11.70 30.31
#